data_AF-A0A2R7SYT4-F1
#
_entry.id   AF-A0A2R7SYT4-F1
#
_cell.length_a   1.000
_cell.length_b   1.000
_cell.length_c   1.000
_cell.angle_alpha   90.00
_cell.angle_beta   90.00
_cell.angle_gamma   90.00
#
_symmetry.space_group_name_H-M   'P 1'
#
loop_
_entity.id
_entity.type
_entity.pdbx_description
1 polymer ?
#
loop_
_entity_poly.entity_id
_entity_poly.type
_entity_poly.pdbx_seq_one_letter_code
_entity_poly.pdbx_strand_id
1 'polypeptide(L)' 'MDLPFFRYHPDPLAAGAIEPRQINCACCGQARGFVYVQPVYATTDLDEKLCPW' A
#
# COMPACT_ATOMS: atom_id res chain seq x y z
N MET A 1 -0.23 11.02 10.03
CA MET A 1 0.80 10.23 9.32
C MET A 1 0.26 10.10 7.92
N ASP A 2 0.89 10.80 6.99
CA ASP A 2 0.19 11.22 5.78
C ASP A 2 0.62 10.34 4.61
N LEU A 3 -0.35 9.98 3.77
CA LEU A 3 -0.13 9.22 2.54
C LEU A 3 0.70 10.04 1.53
N PRO A 4 1.43 9.39 0.61
CA PRO A 4 2.08 10.11 -0.47
C PRO A 4 1.03 10.74 -1.40
N PHE A 5 1.45 11.72 -2.19
CA PHE A 5 0.57 12.35 -3.16
C PHE A 5 0.37 11.45 -4.40
N PHE A 6 -0.86 11.04 -4.66
CA PHE A 6 -1.21 10.23 -5.84
C PHE A 6 -1.82 11.10 -6.93
N ARG A 7 -1.00 11.51 -7.91
CA ARG A 7 -1.42 12.38 -9.02
C ARG A 7 -2.67 11.88 -9.76
N TYR A 8 -2.80 10.56 -9.93
CA TYR A 8 -3.87 9.94 -10.71
C TYR A 8 -4.91 9.22 -9.84
N HIS A 9 -4.78 9.29 -8.52
CA HIS A 9 -5.68 8.63 -7.58
C HIS A 9 -6.08 9.62 -6.49
N PRO A 10 -7.03 10.54 -6.76
CA PRO A 10 -7.30 11.67 -5.88
C PRO A 10 -7.76 11.27 -4.47
N ASP A 11 -8.44 10.12 -4.33
CA ASP A 11 -8.75 9.52 -3.03
C ASP A 11 -8.57 7.98 -3.09
N PRO A 12 -7.38 7.47 -2.75
CA PRO A 12 -7.09 6.03 -2.81
C PRO A 12 -7.70 5.26 -1.63
N LEU A 13 -8.07 5.94 -0.54
CA LEU A 13 -8.75 5.33 0.60
C LEU A 13 -10.22 5.10 0.27
N ALA A 14 -10.92 6.11 -0.25
CA ALA A 14 -12.32 5.98 -0.62
C ALA A 14 -12.56 4.98 -1.74
N ALA A 15 -11.60 4.83 -2.66
CA ALA A 15 -11.65 3.83 -3.72
C ALA A 15 -11.30 2.40 -3.25
N GLY A 16 -10.83 2.23 -2.01
CA GLY A 16 -10.39 0.93 -1.49
C GLY A 16 -9.08 0.43 -2.11
N ALA A 17 -8.27 1.33 -2.66
CA ALA A 17 -6.95 0.97 -3.17
C ALA A 17 -5.92 0.79 -2.05
N ILE A 18 -6.10 1.55 -0.98
CA ILE A 18 -5.26 1.57 0.22
C ILE A 18 -6.14 1.39 1.45
N GLU A 19 -5.64 0.64 2.43
CA GLU A 19 -6.31 0.44 3.72
C GLU A 19 -5.38 0.79 4.88
N PRO A 20 -5.90 1.34 6.00
CA PRO A 20 -5.15 1.46 7.25
C PRO A 20 -4.88 0.08 7.86
N ARG A 21 -3.63 -0.38 7.80
CA ARG A 21 -3.19 -1.66 8.38
C ARG A 21 -1.70 -1.58 8.68
N GLN A 22 -1.31 -2.05 9.86
CA GLN A 22 0.10 -2.13 10.24
C GLN A 22 0.75 -3.32 9.52
N ILE A 23 1.80 -3.05 8.73
CA ILE A 23 2.56 -4.05 7.99
C ILE A 23 4.06 -3.78 8.11
N ASN A 24 4.87 -4.83 7.98
CA ASN A 24 6.26 -4.73 7.57
C ASN A 24 6.29 -4.92 6.06
N CYS A 25 6.64 -3.88 5.30
CA CYS A 25 6.55 -3.92 3.85
C CYS A 25 7.49 -4.98 3.26
N ALA A 26 6.96 -5.87 2.41
CA ALA A 26 7.73 -6.89 1.71
C ALA A 26 8.73 -6.31 0.69
N CYS A 27 8.52 -5.07 0.22
CA CYS A 27 9.41 -4.40 -0.72
C CYS A 27 10.51 -3.57 -0.03
N CYS A 28 10.13 -2.66 0.88
CA CYS A 28 11.09 -1.73 1.49
C CYS A 28 11.53 -2.11 2.92
N GLY A 29 10.93 -3.15 3.53
CA GLY A 29 11.25 -3.63 4.88
C GLY A 29 10.75 -2.76 6.03
N GLN A 30 10.16 -1.59 5.76
CA GLN A 30 9.75 -0.64 6.79
C GLN A 30 8.40 -0.98 7.41
N ALA A 31 8.23 -0.66 8.70
CA ALA A 31 6.93 -0.66 9.36
C ALA A 31 6.07 0.50 8.84
N ARG A 32 4.87 0.21 8.34
CA ARG A 32 3.95 1.17 7.73
C ARG A 32 2.54 0.97 8.27
N GLY A 33 1.80 2.06 8.42
CA GLY A 33 0.41 2.03 8.89
C GLY A 33 -0.64 1.90 7.77
N PHE A 34 -0.20 1.72 6.53
CA PHE A 34 -1.07 1.58 5.36
C PHE A 34 -0.55 0.49 4.43
N VAL A 35 -1.48 -0.21 3.80
CA VAL A 35 -1.25 -1.29 2.84
C VAL A 35 -1.95 -0.97 1.53
N TYR A 36 -1.32 -1.31 0.41
CA TYR A 36 -1.96 -1.35 -0.90
C TYR A 36 -2.61 -2.72 -1.11
N VAL A 37 -3.93 -2.77 -1.36
CA VAL A 37 -4.72 -4.01 -1.36
C VAL A 37 -5.22 -4.43 -2.74
N GLN A 38 -4.91 -3.66 -3.78
CA GLN A 38 -5.31 -4.00 -5.13
C GLN A 38 -4.31 -4.97 -5.77
N PRO A 39 -4.70 -5.67 -6.85
CA PRO A 39 -3.80 -6.55 -7.57
C PRO A 39 -2.52 -5.83 -8.00
N VAL A 40 -1.39 -6.49 -7.80
CA VAL A 40 -0.07 -6.01 -8.22
C VAL A 40 0.61 -7.06 -9.07
N TYR A 41 1.37 -6.61 -10.05
CA TYR A 41 2.28 -7.48 -10.77
C TYR A 41 3.55 -7.67 -9.94
N ALA A 42 3.83 -8.91 -9.54
CA ALA A 42 5.02 -9.28 -8.79
C ALA A 42 5.49 -10.68 -9.24
N THR A 43 6.79 -10.94 -9.09
CA THR A 43 7.36 -12.27 -9.36
C THR A 43 7.11 -13.28 -8.24
N THR A 44 6.56 -12.82 -7.13
CA THR A 44 6.25 -13.62 -5.93
C THR A 44 5.02 -13.05 -5.24
N ASP A 45 4.39 -13.84 -4.38
CA ASP A 45 3.31 -13.37 -3.52
C ASP A 45 3.88 -12.40 -2.48
N LEU A 46 3.18 -11.27 -2.28
CA LEU A 46 3.58 -10.24 -1.32
C LEU A 46 2.81 -10.33 0.00
N ASP A 47 1.94 -11.33 0.19
CA ASP A 47 1.10 -11.53 1.38
C ASP A 47 0.28 -10.28 1.79
N GLU A 48 -0.13 -9.45 0.83
CA GLU A 48 -0.73 -8.14 1.11
C GLU A 48 0.14 -7.27 2.05
N LYS A 49 1.47 -7.30 1.87
CA LYS A 49 2.42 -6.48 2.65
C LYS A 49 3.14 -5.49 1.76
N LEU A 50 2.45 -4.89 0.78
CA LEU A 50 3.02 -3.81 -0.01
C LEU A 50 2.57 -2.46 0.54
N CYS A 51 3.51 -1.57 0.85
CA CYS A 51 3.18 -0.21 1.24
C CYS A 51 2.97 0.69 0.00
N PRO A 52 2.20 1.78 0.12
CA PRO A 52 1.91 2.68 -1.00
C PRO A 52 2.96 3.79 -1.23
N TRP A 53 4.11 3.72 -0.56
CA TRP A 53 5.29 4.56 -0.79
C TRP A 53 6.30 3.83 -1.66
#